data_AF-A0AAN8WU39-F1
#
_entry.id   AF-A0AAN8WU39-F1
#
_cell.length_a   1.000
_cell.length_b   1.000
_cell.length_c   1.000
_cell.angle_alpha   90.00
_cell.angle_beta   90.00
_cell.angle_gamma   90.00
#
_symmetry.space_group_name_H-M   'P 1'
#
loop_
_entity.id
_entity.type
_entity.pdbx_description
1 polymer ?
#
loop_
_entity_poly.entity_id
_entity_poly.type
_entity_poly.pdbx_seq_one_letter_code
_entity_poly.pdbx_strand_id
1 'polypeptide(L)'
;MSELFPLPAELLKIEDLCLVVSLVDIAPPGGLTNWPHITHDRLKELLSSNGRFYMIPKGKAHLHRDLMIKVVPSELGFNEENFGGPFETSQATVMSINDLLIQEGLAIADQ
;
A
#
# COMPACT_ATOMS: atom_id res chain seq x y z
N MET A 1 15.98 -28.43 -1.17
CA MET A 1 14.88 -28.13 -2.09
C MET A 1 13.79 -29.18 -1.90
N SER A 2 12.78 -28.94 -1.03
CA SER A 2 11.50 -29.69 -1.02
C SER A 2 10.65 -29.34 0.21
N GLU A 3 10.02 -28.17 0.24
CA GLU A 3 8.91 -27.88 1.18
C GLU A 3 7.65 -27.46 0.41
N LEU A 4 7.45 -28.04 -0.78
CA LEU A 4 6.23 -27.85 -1.54
C LEU A 4 5.34 -29.07 -1.31
N PHE A 5 4.14 -28.81 -0.78
CA PHE A 5 3.12 -29.82 -0.57
C PHE A 5 1.93 -29.52 -1.51
N PRO A 6 1.18 -30.55 -1.92
CA PRO A 6 -0.03 -30.34 -2.71
C PRO A 6 -1.02 -29.45 -1.94
N LEU A 7 -1.62 -28.47 -2.63
CA LEU A 7 -2.62 -27.58 -2.04
C LEU A 7 -3.91 -28.39 -1.77
N PRO A 8 -4.43 -28.40 -0.52
CA PRO A 8 -5.70 -29.04 -0.19
C PRO A 8 -6.86 -28.56 -1.08
N ALA A 9 -7.76 -29.47 -1.45
CA ALA A 9 -8.86 -29.19 -2.36
C ALA A 9 -9.84 -28.13 -1.84
N GLU A 10 -9.90 -27.95 -0.52
CA GLU A 10 -10.69 -26.95 0.16
C GLU A 10 -10.15 -25.54 -0.07
N LEU A 11 -8.82 -25.39 -0.14
CA LEU A 11 -8.17 -24.08 -0.37
C LEU A 11 -8.26 -23.65 -1.83
N LEU A 12 -8.40 -24.58 -2.77
CA LEU A 12 -8.66 -24.30 -4.18
C LEU A 12 -10.00 -23.58 -4.41
N LYS A 13 -10.92 -23.62 -3.44
CA LYS A 13 -12.24 -22.96 -3.53
C LYS A 13 -12.19 -21.48 -3.18
N ILE A 14 -11.09 -20.98 -2.62
CA ILE A 14 -10.94 -19.57 -2.26
C ILE A 14 -10.46 -18.84 -3.51
N GLU A 15 -11.38 -18.15 -4.16
CA GLU A 15 -11.07 -17.24 -5.25
C GLU A 15 -10.46 -15.95 -4.66
N ASP A 16 -9.36 -15.46 -5.26
CA ASP A 16 -8.70 -14.18 -4.95
C ASP A 16 -8.10 -14.04 -3.53
N LEU A 17 -7.07 -14.84 -3.23
CA LEU A 17 -6.29 -14.73 -1.97
C LEU A 17 -5.49 -13.42 -1.82
N CYS A 18 -5.24 -12.71 -2.91
CA CYS A 18 -4.47 -11.47 -2.88
C CYS A 18 -4.94 -10.50 -3.96
N LEU A 19 -4.81 -9.21 -3.66
CA LEU A 19 -5.03 -8.12 -4.60
C LEU A 19 -3.70 -7.41 -4.81
N VAL A 20 -3.28 -7.27 -6.07
CA VAL A 20 -2.11 -6.44 -6.41
C VAL A 20 -2.58 -5.02 -6.64
N VAL A 21 -1.96 -4.09 -5.93
CA VAL A 21 -2.28 -2.67 -5.96
C VAL A 21 -1.08 -1.89 -6.44
N SER A 22 -1.33 -0.87 -7.27
CA SER A 22 -0.33 0.15 -7.62
C SER A 22 -0.73 1.44 -6.93
N LEU A 23 0.15 1.98 -6.09
CA LEU A 23 0.00 3.34 -5.57
C LEU A 23 0.13 4.32 -6.75
N VAL A 24 -0.90 5.15 -6.95
CA VAL A 24 -0.92 6.17 -8.01
C VAL A 24 -0.72 7.56 -7.44
N ASP A 25 -0.63 8.57 -8.30
CA ASP A 25 -0.46 9.98 -7.96
C ASP A 25 0.88 10.28 -7.25
N ILE A 26 1.82 9.32 -7.25
CA ILE A 26 3.16 9.46 -6.68
C ILE A 26 4.23 8.84 -7.60
N ALA A 27 5.41 9.45 -7.60
CA ALA A 27 6.59 9.00 -8.35
C ALA A 27 7.86 9.01 -7.48
N PRO A 28 8.94 8.31 -7.91
CA PRO A 28 10.21 8.31 -7.19
C PRO A 28 10.78 9.73 -7.03
N PRO A 29 11.46 10.02 -5.90
CA PRO A 29 11.98 11.34 -5.63
C PRO A 29 13.18 11.67 -6.53
N GLY A 30 13.43 12.97 -6.75
CA GLY A 30 14.66 13.45 -7.39
C GLY A 30 14.83 13.08 -8.87
N GLY A 31 13.72 12.82 -9.60
CA GLY A 31 13.78 12.45 -11.02
C GLY A 31 14.36 11.06 -11.28
N LEU A 32 14.39 10.20 -10.26
CA LEU A 32 14.82 8.82 -10.38
C LEU A 32 13.79 8.01 -11.18
N THR A 33 14.29 7.06 -11.96
CA THR A 33 13.42 6.11 -12.69
C THR A 33 12.96 4.94 -11.82
N ASN A 34 13.66 4.69 -10.71
CA ASN A 34 13.40 3.58 -9.80
C ASN A 34 13.19 4.11 -8.37
N TRP A 35 12.36 3.40 -7.61
CA TRP A 35 12.14 3.69 -6.19
C TRP A 35 13.41 3.40 -5.37
N PRO A 36 13.86 4.35 -4.53
CA PRO A 36 14.95 4.12 -3.60
C PRO A 36 14.64 3.02 -2.59
N HIS A 37 15.67 2.27 -2.14
CA HIS A 37 15.51 1.24 -1.10
C HIS A 37 14.90 1.79 0.20
N ILE A 38 15.29 3.00 0.60
CA ILE A 38 14.74 3.66 1.79
C ILE A 38 13.22 3.89 1.68
N THR A 39 12.70 4.17 0.48
CA THR A 39 11.25 4.29 0.25
C THR A 39 10.57 2.94 0.40
N HIS A 40 11.18 1.85 -0.08
CA HIS A 40 10.66 0.49 0.09
C HIS A 40 10.63 0.07 1.57
N ASP A 41 11.69 0.33 2.31
CA ASP A 41 11.78 0.00 3.73
C ASP A 41 10.71 0.75 4.53
N ARG A 42 10.54 2.04 4.25
CA ARG A 42 9.51 2.85 4.89
C ARG A 42 8.10 2.41 4.53
N LEU A 43 7.83 2.11 3.26
CA LEU A 43 6.54 1.57 2.85
C LEU A 43 6.23 0.25 3.55
N LYS A 44 7.23 -0.64 3.67
CA LYS A 44 7.09 -1.90 4.38
C LYS A 44 6.78 -1.67 5.86
N GLU A 45 7.41 -0.70 6.50
CA GLU A 45 7.13 -0.32 7.88
C GLU A 45 5.69 0.16 8.04
N LEU A 46 5.23 1.08 7.19
CA LEU A 46 3.85 1.59 7.20
C LEU A 46 2.82 0.46 7.00
N LEU A 47 3.10 -0.45 6.07
CA LEU A 47 2.23 -1.59 5.78
C LEU A 47 2.20 -2.64 6.90
N SER A 48 3.32 -2.82 7.61
CA SER A 48 3.43 -3.82 8.69
C SER A 48 2.92 -3.31 10.03
N SER A 49 2.97 -2.00 10.25
CA SER A 49 2.56 -1.36 11.51
C SER A 49 1.05 -1.19 11.60
N ASN A 50 0.35 -1.21 10.46
CA ASN A 50 -1.09 -0.99 10.39
C ASN A 50 -1.79 -2.28 9.93
N GLY A 51 -2.76 -2.74 10.74
CA GLY A 51 -3.50 -3.96 10.44
C GLY A 51 -4.71 -3.78 9.52
N ARG A 52 -5.13 -2.53 9.26
CA ARG A 52 -6.29 -2.20 8.43
C ARG A 52 -6.01 -0.99 7.57
N PHE A 53 -6.34 -1.11 6.29
CA PHE A 53 -6.22 -0.05 5.31
C PHE A 53 -7.55 0.20 4.63
N TYR A 54 -7.77 1.46 4.29
CA TYR A 54 -8.75 1.89 3.32
C TYR A 54 -8.08 1.96 1.96
N MET A 55 -8.80 1.49 0.94
CA MET A 55 -8.34 1.55 -0.44
C MET A 55 -9.33 2.39 -1.23
N ILE A 56 -8.81 3.39 -1.94
CA ILE A 56 -9.58 4.24 -2.85
C ILE A 56 -9.10 3.95 -4.26
N PRO A 57 -9.88 3.21 -5.08
CA PRO A 57 -9.52 2.97 -6.47
C PRO A 57 -9.50 4.28 -7.27
N LYS A 58 -8.41 4.52 -8.01
CA LYS A 58 -8.17 5.76 -8.78
C LYS A 58 -8.19 5.55 -10.30
N GLY A 59 -8.68 4.40 -10.76
CA GLY A 59 -8.78 4.12 -12.18
C GLY A 59 -9.32 2.72 -12.47
N LYS A 60 -9.21 2.31 -13.74
CA LYS A 60 -9.59 0.95 -14.15
C LYS A 60 -8.44 -0.02 -13.85
N ALA A 61 -8.80 -1.15 -13.24
CA ALA A 61 -7.88 -2.27 -13.10
C ALA A 61 -7.38 -2.72 -14.48
N HIS A 62 -6.09 -3.06 -14.57
CA HIS A 62 -5.45 -3.47 -15.80
C HIS A 62 -4.60 -4.72 -15.57
N LEU A 63 -4.33 -5.46 -16.65
CA LEU A 63 -3.46 -6.63 -16.59
C LEU A 63 -2.00 -6.16 -16.73
N HIS A 64 -1.16 -6.43 -15.73
CA HIS A 64 0.27 -6.21 -15.84
C HIS A 64 0.84 -7.27 -16.79
N ARG A 65 1.37 -6.83 -17.95
CA ARG A 65 1.72 -7.72 -19.06
C ARG A 65 2.78 -8.76 -18.69
N ASP A 66 3.78 -8.36 -17.90
CA ASP A 66 4.90 -9.25 -17.58
C ASP A 66 4.57 -10.27 -16.47
N LEU A 67 3.70 -9.87 -15.54
CA LEU A 67 3.34 -10.67 -14.37
C LEU A 67 2.03 -11.44 -14.56
N MET A 68 1.31 -11.17 -15.66
CA MET A 68 -0.01 -11.72 -15.98
C MET A 68 -0.99 -11.62 -14.82
N ILE A 69 -0.87 -10.57 -14.00
CA ILE A 69 -1.68 -10.33 -12.81
C ILE A 69 -2.49 -9.06 -12.96
N LYS A 70 -3.71 -9.06 -12.41
CA LYS A 70 -4.58 -7.89 -12.38
C LYS A 70 -4.07 -6.92 -11.32
N VAL A 71 -3.77 -5.70 -11.75
CA VAL A 71 -3.31 -4.61 -10.90
C VAL A 71 -4.40 -3.56 -10.78
N VAL A 72 -4.69 -3.14 -9.56
CA VAL A 72 -5.66 -2.07 -9.27
C VAL A 72 -4.90 -0.80 -8.92
N PRO A 73 -5.03 0.28 -9.71
CA PRO A 73 -4.51 1.59 -9.32
C PRO A 73 -5.34 2.15 -8.17
N SER A 74 -4.70 2.42 -7.03
CA SER A 74 -5.38 2.88 -5.82
C SER A 74 -4.52 3.81 -4.99
N GLU A 75 -5.19 4.60 -4.17
CA GLU A 75 -4.61 5.25 -3.01
C GLU A 75 -4.92 4.41 -1.76
N LEU A 76 -3.97 4.34 -0.83
CA LEU A 76 -4.11 3.62 0.42
C LEU A 76 -4.02 4.59 1.60
N GLY A 77 -4.88 4.37 2.60
CA GLY A 77 -4.82 5.11 3.86
C GLY A 77 -5.15 4.24 5.06
N PHE A 78 -4.86 4.73 6.26
CA PHE A 78 -5.15 4.06 7.53
C PHE A 78 -5.60 5.09 8.56
N ASN A 79 -6.26 4.64 9.63
CA ASN A 79 -6.61 5.52 10.74
C ASN A 79 -5.46 5.58 11.72
N GLU A 80 -5.05 6.79 12.07
CA GLU A 80 -4.15 7.04 13.18
C GLU A 80 -4.96 7.62 14.35
N GLU A 81 -4.84 6.98 15.51
CA GLU A 81 -5.44 7.48 16.75
C GLU A 81 -4.47 8.44 17.42
N ASN A 82 -4.80 9.72 17.37
CA ASN A 82 -4.08 10.75 18.09
C ASN A 82 -4.67 10.89 19.48
N PHE A 83 -3.94 10.37 20.47
CA PHE A 83 -4.30 10.51 21.88
C PHE A 83 -4.08 11.97 22.32
N GLY A 84 -5.17 12.64 22.66
CA GLY A 84 -5.12 13.99 23.20
C GLY A 84 -4.48 14.03 24.59
N GLY A 85 -4.12 15.24 25.02
CA GLY A 85 -3.72 15.48 26.41
C GLY A 85 -4.87 15.20 27.40
N PRO A 86 -4.63 15.34 28.72
CA PRO A 86 -5.61 15.01 29.77
C PRO A 86 -6.95 15.76 29.70
N PHE A 87 -7.05 16.79 28.85
CA PHE A 87 -8.26 17.60 28.65
C PHE A 87 -8.75 17.62 27.19
N GLU A 88 -8.15 16.82 26.30
CA GLU A 88 -8.50 16.76 24.88
C GLU A 88 -9.05 15.38 24.52
N THR A 89 -10.11 15.34 23.72
CA THR A 89 -10.64 14.07 23.20
C THR A 89 -9.69 13.50 22.17
N SER A 90 -9.39 12.20 22.26
CA SER A 90 -8.69 11.49 21.20
C SER A 90 -9.40 11.67 19.86
N GLN A 91 -8.62 11.96 18.83
CA GLN A 91 -9.13 12.14 17.47
C GLN A 91 -8.59 11.02 16.59
N ALA A 92 -9.45 10.48 15.71
CA ALA A 92 -9.03 9.58 14.66
C ALA A 92 -8.84 10.39 13.38
N THR A 93 -7.65 10.34 12.81
CA THR A 93 -7.34 11.01 11.54
C THR A 93 -7.05 9.96 10.48
N VAL A 94 -7.61 10.13 9.28
CA VAL A 94 -7.28 9.28 8.14
C VAL A 94 -5.98 9.80 7.54
N MET A 95 -4.97 8.94 7.50
CA MET A 95 -3.66 9.24 6.95
C MET A 95 -3.51 8.55 5.59
N SER A 96 -3.10 9.29 4.56
CA SER A 96 -2.77 8.73 3.25
C SER A 96 -1.30 8.30 3.23
N ILE A 97 -1.03 7.09 2.73
CA ILE A 97 0.35 6.60 2.55
C ILE A 97 1.10 7.50 1.56
N ASN A 98 0.41 7.95 0.51
CA ASN A 98 1.00 8.82 -0.50
C ASN A 98 1.47 10.14 0.12
N ASP A 99 0.60 10.80 0.90
CA ASP A 99 0.92 12.06 1.57
C ASP A 99 2.10 11.91 2.53
N LEU A 100 2.14 10.82 3.30
CA LEU A 100 3.26 10.53 4.20
C LEU A 100 4.58 10.40 3.46
N LEU A 101 4.61 9.61 2.37
CA LEU A 101 5.81 9.44 1.56
C LEU A 101 6.27 10.76 0.92
N ILE A 102 5.34 11.61 0.50
CA ILE A 102 5.66 12.94 -0.03
C ILE A 102 6.22 13.85 1.07
N GLN A 103 5.57 13.90 2.24
CA GLN A 103 6.01 14.73 3.38
C GLN A 103 7.39 14.34 3.89
N GLU A 104 7.72 13.05 3.84
CA GLU A 104 9.04 12.52 4.20
C GLU A 104 10.09 12.70 3.09
N GLY A 105 9.72 13.24 1.92
CA GLY A 105 10.61 13.43 0.77
C GLY A 105 11.01 12.12 0.07
N LEU A 106 10.28 11.03 0.34
CA LEU A 106 10.49 9.70 -0.22
C LEU A 106 9.70 9.44 -1.51
N ALA A 107 8.80 10.36 -1.86
CA ALA A 107 8.06 10.41 -3.11
C ALA A 107 7.81 11.86 -3.54
N ILE A 108 7.43 12.06 -4.79
CA ILE A 108 6.88 13.32 -5.30
C ILE A 108 5.47 13.08 -5.84
N ALA A 109 4.63 14.11 -5.83
CA ALA A 109 3.32 14.04 -6.46
C ALA A 109 3.48 13.92 -7.99
N ASP A 110 2.81 12.94 -8.58
CA ASP A 110 2.74 12.71 -10.03
C ASP A 110 1.33 13.10 -10.49
N GLN A 111 1.22 14.14 -11.35
CA GLN A 111 -0.06 14.72 -11.79
C GLN A 111 -0.47 14.20 -13.17
#